data_AF-M8A9J7-F1
#
_entry.id   AF-M8A9J7-F1
#
_cell.length_a   1.000
_cell.length_b   1.000
_cell.length_c   1.000
_cell.angle_alpha   90.00
_cell.angle_beta   90.00
_cell.angle_gamma   90.00
#
_symmetry.space_group_name_H-M   'P 1'
#
loop_
_entity.id
_entity.type
_entity.pdbx_description
1 polymer ?
#
loop_
_entity_poly.entity_id
_entity_poly.type
_entity_poly.pdbx_seq_one_letter_code
_entity_poly.pdbx_strand_id
1 'polypeptide(L)'
;MDPYKHRPTSGANSGYWTTNSGAPVWNNNNALTVGQRGPILLEDYHLIEKLAQFDRERIPERVVHARGASAKGFFEVTHDVSQLTCADFLRAPGVQTPVIVRFSTVVHERGSPETLRDPRGFAVKFYTREGNFDLVGNNMPVFFIRDGMKFPDMVHAFKPSPKTNMQENWRIVDFFSHHPESLHMFTFLFDDVGIPLNYRHMDGFGVNTYTLISRDGKAHLVKFHWKPTCGVKCLLDDEAVTVGGTCHTHATKDLTDAIAAGNYPEWKLFIQTIDADHEDKFDFDPLDVTKTWPEDIIPLQPVGRMVLNKNIDNFFAENEQLAFCPAVTVPGIHYSDDKLLQTRIFSYADTQRHRLGPNYLMLPVNAPKCAHHNNHHDGLMNFMHRDEEVNYFPSRFDPTRHAEQYPIPPRVLSGCREKCIIEKENNFKQAGERYRSFDPARQDRFLQRWVDALTDARVTHEIQGIWVSYWSQAEPGRNDPLQPSDPSDESWPLITLWPRDNLQKQPPALPLSILNLPFLPAGRRHRKAYPWLPSGSSGCPFIAPRLDGSPGPDLLGVSTPWMHVGAWDQVQLQLIRVSKSEFGLMSQTGKGLKVGGADIRHCDASLGQKLASRLRMKPNM
;
A
#
# COMPACT_ATOMS: atom_id res chain seq x y z
N MET A 1 13.81 33.71 -21.03
CA MET A 1 14.00 32.96 -19.78
C MET A 1 13.22 31.67 -19.95
N ASP A 2 13.89 30.53 -20.07
CA ASP A 2 13.22 29.22 -20.14
C ASP A 2 13.02 28.71 -18.70
N PRO A 3 11.77 28.64 -18.19
CA PRO A 3 11.50 28.22 -16.82
C PRO A 3 11.77 26.72 -16.57
N TYR A 4 12.05 25.94 -17.61
CA TYR A 4 12.27 24.49 -17.53
C TYR A 4 13.75 24.10 -17.55
N LYS A 5 14.62 24.97 -18.08
CA LYS A 5 16.05 24.70 -18.27
C LYS A 5 16.83 24.49 -16.98
N HIS A 6 16.47 25.19 -15.90
CA HIS A 6 17.23 25.23 -14.65
C HIS A 6 16.42 24.74 -13.44
N ARG A 7 15.70 23.63 -13.61
CA ARG A 7 15.04 22.96 -12.48
C ARG A 7 16.08 22.44 -11.46
N PRO A 8 15.79 22.46 -10.15
CA PRO A 8 16.70 21.95 -9.13
C PRO A 8 17.07 20.49 -9.38
N THR A 9 18.36 20.22 -9.59
CA THR A 9 18.94 18.88 -9.78
C THR A 9 20.40 18.88 -9.32
N SER A 10 20.96 17.71 -9.00
CA SER A 10 22.37 17.59 -8.62
C SER A 10 23.34 18.14 -9.68
N GLY A 11 22.97 18.07 -10.97
CA GLY A 11 23.78 18.60 -12.07
C GLY A 11 23.77 20.13 -12.18
N ALA A 12 22.85 20.81 -11.49
CA ALA A 12 22.73 22.26 -11.45
C ALA A 12 23.16 22.86 -10.09
N ASN A 13 23.76 22.06 -9.19
CA ASN A 13 24.19 22.53 -7.89
C ASN A 13 25.32 23.55 -8.01
N SER A 14 25.24 24.61 -7.20
CA SER A 14 26.33 25.58 -7.05
C SER A 14 27.46 25.00 -6.19
N GLY A 15 28.63 25.64 -6.21
CA GLY A 15 29.76 25.29 -5.33
C GLY A 15 29.58 25.70 -3.86
N TYR A 16 28.47 26.35 -3.51
CA TYR A 16 28.13 26.80 -2.15
C TYR A 16 26.66 26.48 -1.81
N TRP A 17 26.29 26.67 -0.55
CA TRP A 17 24.90 26.49 -0.12
C TRP A 17 24.02 27.62 -0.61
N THR A 18 22.79 27.31 -1.00
CA THR A 18 21.77 28.30 -1.37
C THR A 18 20.50 28.07 -0.58
N THR A 19 19.66 29.11 -0.49
CA THR A 19 18.25 28.97 -0.10
C THR A 19 17.46 28.25 -1.22
N ASN A 20 16.22 27.86 -0.95
CA ASN A 20 15.33 27.26 -1.95
C ASN A 20 15.03 28.21 -3.13
N SER A 21 15.10 29.52 -2.93
CA SER A 21 14.97 30.55 -3.98
C SER A 21 16.28 30.85 -4.71
N GLY A 22 17.38 30.16 -4.37
CA GLY A 22 18.67 30.24 -5.05
C GLY A 22 19.64 31.30 -4.52
N ALA A 23 19.27 32.06 -3.48
CA ALA A 23 20.18 33.05 -2.89
C ALA A 23 21.37 32.38 -2.17
N PRO A 24 22.62 32.86 -2.34
CA PRO A 24 23.79 32.32 -1.65
C PRO A 24 23.67 32.37 -0.11
N VAL A 25 24.03 31.29 0.56
CA VAL A 25 24.05 31.16 2.02
C VAL A 25 25.50 31.19 2.49
N TRP A 26 25.90 32.30 3.12
CA TRP A 26 27.27 32.49 3.60
C TRP A 26 27.55 31.75 4.93
N ASN A 27 26.52 31.44 5.73
CA ASN A 27 26.61 30.70 6.98
C ASN A 27 25.40 29.78 7.17
N ASN A 28 25.60 28.48 7.02
CA ASN A 28 24.55 27.45 7.21
C ASN A 28 24.63 26.77 8.59
N ASN A 29 25.49 27.28 9.47
CA ASN A 29 25.79 26.68 10.77
C ASN A 29 25.11 27.40 11.93
N ASN A 30 24.78 28.69 11.77
CA ASN A 30 24.26 29.54 12.85
C ASN A 30 23.05 30.35 12.38
N ALA A 31 22.10 30.56 13.28
CA ALA A 31 21.00 31.48 13.09
C ALA A 31 21.46 32.94 13.25
N LEU A 32 20.71 33.88 12.66
CA LEU A 32 20.86 35.30 12.91
C LEU A 32 20.32 35.66 14.31
N THR A 33 21.16 36.28 15.14
CA THR A 33 20.83 36.65 16.53
C THR A 33 21.27 38.07 16.88
N VAL A 34 20.72 38.63 17.97
CA VAL A 34 21.23 39.89 18.57
C VAL A 34 22.54 39.61 19.32
N GLY A 35 23.66 39.60 18.61
CA GLY A 35 24.97 39.24 19.17
C GLY A 35 25.07 37.75 19.54
N GLN A 36 26.22 37.35 20.07
CA GLN A 36 26.56 35.92 20.27
C GLN A 36 25.65 35.15 21.24
N ARG A 37 24.89 35.84 22.10
CA ARG A 37 24.03 35.25 23.13
C ARG A 37 22.61 35.82 23.15
N GLY A 38 22.20 36.52 22.10
CA GLY A 38 20.88 37.12 22.00
C GLY A 38 19.82 36.19 21.38
N PRO A 39 18.56 36.65 21.33
CA PRO A 39 17.48 35.92 20.67
C PRO A 39 17.72 35.79 19.16
N ILE A 40 17.15 34.73 18.57
CA ILE A 40 17.04 34.55 17.12
C ILE A 40 16.07 35.58 16.53
N LEU A 41 16.40 36.12 15.37
CA LEU A 41 15.57 37.09 14.66
C LEU A 41 14.65 36.41 13.64
N LEU A 42 13.38 36.82 13.62
CA LEU A 42 12.38 36.32 12.65
C LEU A 42 12.70 36.73 11.20
N GLU A 43 13.62 37.67 10.98
CA GLU A 43 14.07 38.07 9.65
C GLU A 43 15.08 37.08 9.02
N ASP A 44 15.51 36.05 9.76
CA ASP A 44 16.35 34.97 9.23
C ASP A 44 15.55 34.04 8.29
N TYR A 45 15.36 34.50 7.06
CA TYR A 45 14.62 33.75 6.03
C TYR A 45 15.18 32.35 5.79
N HIS A 46 16.52 32.19 5.77
CA HIS A 46 17.15 30.89 5.50
C HIS A 46 16.85 29.89 6.62
N LEU A 47 16.95 30.31 7.88
CA LEU A 47 16.56 29.47 9.02
C LEU A 47 15.10 29.02 8.92
N ILE A 48 14.20 29.96 8.67
CA ILE A 48 12.75 29.70 8.62
C ILE A 48 12.43 28.73 7.49
N GLU A 49 12.93 28.98 6.28
CA GLU A 49 12.68 28.16 5.11
C GLU A 49 13.25 26.74 5.28
N LYS A 50 14.47 26.62 5.81
CA LYS A 50 15.11 25.32 6.08
C LYS A 50 14.31 24.48 7.06
N LEU A 51 13.84 25.07 8.16
CA LEU A 51 13.01 24.38 9.15
C LEU A 51 11.62 24.06 8.58
N ALA A 52 10.99 25.00 7.87
CA ALA A 52 9.67 24.79 7.27
C ALA A 52 9.64 23.65 6.27
N GLN A 53 10.71 23.48 5.47
CA GLN A 53 10.86 22.36 4.56
C GLN A 53 11.07 21.04 5.31
N PHE A 54 11.95 21.02 6.32
CA PHE A 54 12.20 19.84 7.15
C PHE A 54 10.91 19.31 7.80
N ASP A 55 10.11 20.21 8.37
CA ASP A 55 8.84 19.87 9.03
C ASP A 55 7.82 19.20 8.07
N ARG A 56 8.00 19.34 6.76
CA ARG A 56 7.08 18.87 5.71
C ARG A 56 7.67 17.77 4.83
N GLU A 57 8.80 17.16 5.21
CA GLU A 57 9.40 16.07 4.43
C GLU A 57 8.56 14.78 4.41
N ARG A 58 7.74 14.54 5.45
CA ARG A 58 6.98 13.29 5.57
C ARG A 58 5.63 13.41 4.85
N ILE A 59 5.38 12.48 3.94
CA ILE A 59 4.07 12.21 3.35
C ILE A 59 3.40 11.02 4.07
N PRO A 60 2.07 10.83 3.92
CA PRO A 60 1.41 9.62 4.39
C PRO A 60 2.11 8.38 3.82
N GLU A 61 2.30 7.35 4.64
CA GLU A 61 2.73 6.05 4.12
C GLU A 61 1.57 5.35 3.39
N ARG A 62 1.85 4.22 2.74
CA ARG A 62 0.79 3.39 2.18
C ARG A 62 -0.01 2.76 3.31
N VAL A 63 -1.34 2.73 3.18
CA VAL A 63 -2.24 2.13 4.20
C VAL A 63 -1.89 0.67 4.53
N VAL A 64 -1.47 -0.07 3.50
CA VAL A 64 -0.86 -1.40 3.57
C VAL A 64 0.40 -1.40 2.71
N HIS A 65 1.31 -2.33 2.97
CA HIS A 65 2.59 -2.43 2.27
C HIS A 65 3.50 -1.21 2.45
N ALA A 66 3.44 -0.56 3.62
CA ALA A 66 4.25 0.63 3.93
C ALA A 66 5.75 0.30 3.94
N ARG A 67 6.15 -0.79 4.59
CA ARG A 67 7.54 -1.28 4.57
C ARG A 67 7.86 -1.99 3.26
N GLY A 68 8.84 -1.48 2.51
CA GLY A 68 9.27 -2.10 1.26
C GLY A 68 10.44 -1.40 0.58
N ALA A 69 11.03 -2.10 -0.39
CA ALA A 69 12.19 -1.66 -1.16
C ALA A 69 11.97 -1.86 -2.66
N SER A 70 12.62 -1.01 -3.46
CA SER A 70 12.49 -1.01 -4.92
C SER A 70 13.82 -1.18 -5.62
N ALA A 71 13.80 -1.80 -6.80
CA ALA A 71 14.94 -1.91 -7.70
C ALA A 71 14.47 -1.81 -9.16
N LYS A 72 15.38 -1.36 -10.03
CA LYS A 72 15.17 -1.14 -11.46
C LYS A 72 15.79 -2.29 -12.25
N GLY A 73 15.23 -2.56 -13.42
CA GLY A 73 15.66 -3.66 -14.26
C GLY A 73 14.99 -3.67 -15.62
N PHE A 74 14.94 -4.85 -16.22
CA PHE A 74 14.20 -5.10 -17.45
C PHE A 74 13.48 -6.45 -17.38
N PHE A 75 12.39 -6.54 -18.13
CA PHE A 75 11.73 -7.78 -18.50
C PHE A 75 12.04 -8.11 -19.96
N GLU A 76 12.37 -9.36 -20.24
CA GLU A 76 12.65 -9.87 -21.58
C GLU A 76 11.71 -11.03 -21.90
N VAL A 77 11.00 -10.95 -23.02
CA VAL A 77 10.20 -12.05 -23.54
C VAL A 77 11.13 -13.15 -24.05
N THR A 78 10.90 -14.40 -23.65
CA THR A 78 11.72 -15.54 -24.07
C THR A 78 10.94 -16.55 -24.90
N HIS A 79 9.60 -16.53 -24.82
CA HIS A 79 8.70 -17.44 -25.52
C HIS A 79 7.61 -16.64 -26.23
N ASP A 80 7.17 -17.13 -27.39
CA ASP A 80 6.10 -16.49 -28.13
C ASP A 80 4.74 -16.79 -27.47
N VAL A 81 4.05 -15.72 -27.09
CA VAL A 81 2.71 -15.75 -26.51
C VAL A 81 1.73 -14.84 -27.27
N SER A 82 2.10 -14.40 -28.48
CA SER A 82 1.31 -13.48 -29.31
C SER A 82 -0.06 -14.04 -29.71
N GLN A 83 -0.22 -15.36 -29.70
CA GLN A 83 -1.49 -16.05 -29.87
C GLN A 83 -2.49 -15.81 -28.72
N LEU A 84 -2.00 -15.45 -27.52
CA LEU A 84 -2.82 -15.24 -26.33
C LEU A 84 -3.18 -13.78 -26.11
N THR A 85 -2.30 -12.85 -26.51
CA THR A 85 -2.45 -11.42 -26.21
C THR A 85 -1.90 -10.53 -27.32
N CYS A 86 -2.54 -9.38 -27.54
CA CYS A 86 -2.03 -8.32 -28.40
C CYS A 86 -1.15 -7.29 -27.68
N ALA A 87 -0.80 -7.48 -26.40
CA ALA A 87 0.02 -6.56 -25.63
C ALA A 87 1.43 -6.36 -26.24
N ASP A 88 1.78 -5.11 -26.57
CA ASP A 88 3.01 -4.79 -27.30
C ASP A 88 4.30 -5.30 -26.62
N PHE A 89 4.36 -5.27 -25.29
CA PHE A 89 5.55 -5.71 -24.55
C PHE A 89 5.78 -7.23 -24.61
N LEU A 90 4.79 -8.01 -25.08
CA LEU A 90 4.82 -9.46 -25.25
C LEU A 90 4.88 -9.90 -26.73
N ARG A 91 5.04 -8.95 -27.67
CA ARG A 91 4.87 -9.19 -29.12
C ARG A 91 5.79 -10.22 -29.76
N ALA A 92 6.97 -10.48 -29.19
CA ALA A 92 7.95 -11.44 -29.72
C ALA A 92 9.07 -11.73 -28.71
N PRO A 93 9.70 -12.91 -28.76
CA PRO A 93 10.94 -13.19 -28.04
C PRO A 93 12.05 -12.16 -28.31
N GLY A 94 12.84 -11.84 -27.29
CA GLY A 94 13.92 -10.84 -27.32
C GLY A 94 13.47 -9.40 -27.07
N VAL A 95 12.16 -9.13 -26.99
CA VAL A 95 11.66 -7.80 -26.62
C VAL A 95 12.00 -7.51 -25.16
N GLN A 96 12.72 -6.41 -24.94
CA GLN A 96 13.06 -5.92 -23.60
C GLN A 96 12.21 -4.70 -23.22
N THR A 97 11.67 -4.73 -22.01
CA THR A 97 10.84 -3.67 -21.44
C THR A 97 11.43 -3.22 -20.10
N PRO A 98 11.76 -1.93 -19.90
CA PRO A 98 12.22 -1.45 -18.60
C PRO A 98 11.18 -1.71 -17.51
N VAL A 99 11.65 -2.06 -16.32
CA VAL A 99 10.78 -2.27 -15.15
C VAL A 99 11.32 -1.56 -13.90
N ILE A 100 10.40 -1.21 -13.00
CA ILE A 100 10.71 -1.01 -11.59
C ILE A 100 9.85 -1.96 -10.76
N VAL A 101 10.48 -2.63 -9.80
CA VAL A 101 9.83 -3.58 -8.90
C VAL A 101 9.88 -3.06 -7.49
N ARG A 102 8.80 -3.22 -6.74
CA ARG A 102 8.76 -2.99 -5.30
C ARG A 102 8.32 -4.23 -4.56
N PHE A 103 9.16 -4.66 -3.63
CA PHE A 103 8.83 -5.69 -2.65
C PHE A 103 8.41 -5.05 -1.33
N SER A 104 7.59 -5.74 -0.55
CA SER A 104 7.08 -5.18 0.71
C SER A 104 6.58 -6.25 1.67
N THR A 105 6.49 -5.95 2.96
CA THR A 105 5.55 -6.65 3.87
C THR A 105 4.14 -6.08 3.66
N VAL A 106 3.12 -6.42 4.46
CA VAL A 106 1.73 -5.94 4.27
C VAL A 106 1.26 -5.07 5.43
N VAL A 107 1.26 -5.63 6.64
CA VAL A 107 0.48 -5.07 7.76
C VAL A 107 1.20 -3.91 8.41
N HIS A 108 2.51 -4.01 8.56
CA HIS A 108 3.26 -3.14 9.45
C HIS A 108 3.69 -1.83 8.79
N GLU A 109 3.95 -0.81 9.63
CA GLU A 109 4.33 0.55 9.21
C GLU A 109 5.73 0.59 8.54
N ARG A 110 6.10 1.69 7.89
CA ARG A 110 7.37 1.79 7.12
C ARG A 110 8.64 1.41 7.91
N GLY A 111 8.62 1.60 9.23
CA GLY A 111 9.75 1.32 10.13
C GLY A 111 9.84 -0.12 10.63
N SER A 112 8.91 -1.00 10.26
CA SER A 112 8.83 -2.35 10.82
C SER A 112 9.96 -3.28 10.35
N PRO A 113 10.30 -4.32 11.13
CA PRO A 113 11.18 -5.40 10.67
C PRO A 113 10.63 -6.16 9.47
N GLU A 114 11.51 -6.50 8.53
CA GLU A 114 11.19 -7.29 7.33
C GLU A 114 11.09 -8.79 7.60
N THR A 115 11.50 -9.25 8.79
CA THR A 115 11.44 -10.66 9.22
C THR A 115 10.08 -11.04 9.82
N LEU A 116 9.14 -10.10 9.97
CA LEU A 116 7.82 -10.40 10.51
C LEU A 116 7.07 -11.38 9.60
N ARG A 117 6.36 -12.34 10.19
CA ARG A 117 5.47 -13.26 9.47
C ARG A 117 4.33 -12.48 8.86
N ASP A 118 4.28 -12.44 7.53
CA ASP A 118 3.39 -11.55 6.76
C ASP A 118 3.36 -12.06 5.31
N PRO A 119 2.32 -11.83 4.49
CA PRO A 119 2.51 -11.92 3.05
C PRO A 119 3.57 -10.89 2.61
N ARG A 120 4.17 -11.13 1.44
CA ARG A 120 5.06 -10.15 0.81
C ARG A 120 4.40 -9.61 -0.45
N GLY A 121 4.33 -8.29 -0.59
CA GLY A 121 3.92 -7.66 -1.85
C GLY A 121 5.02 -7.82 -2.90
N PHE A 122 4.62 -8.10 -4.13
CA PHE A 122 5.49 -8.22 -5.31
C PHE A 122 4.85 -7.42 -6.44
N ALA A 123 5.18 -6.12 -6.54
CA ALA A 123 4.60 -5.21 -7.52
C ALA A 123 5.60 -4.87 -8.62
N VAL A 124 5.22 -5.09 -9.88
CA VAL A 124 6.06 -4.83 -11.06
C VAL A 124 5.38 -3.79 -11.95
N LYS A 125 6.09 -2.71 -12.29
CA LYS A 125 5.66 -1.70 -13.26
C LYS A 125 6.49 -1.87 -14.52
N PHE A 126 5.83 -2.13 -15.63
CA PHE A 126 6.40 -2.23 -16.96
C PHE A 126 6.23 -0.90 -17.68
N TYR A 127 7.32 -0.30 -18.14
CA TYR A 127 7.28 0.90 -18.95
C TYR A 127 7.21 0.52 -20.44
N THR A 128 6.03 0.13 -20.90
CA THR A 128 5.82 -0.34 -22.28
C THR A 128 5.77 0.83 -23.27
N ARG A 129 5.74 0.51 -24.58
CA ARG A 129 5.58 1.53 -25.64
C ARG A 129 4.14 2.03 -25.77
N GLU A 130 3.18 1.33 -25.18
CA GLU A 130 1.73 1.63 -25.25
C GLU A 130 1.16 2.01 -23.87
N GLY A 131 2.01 2.49 -22.97
CA GLY A 131 1.64 2.90 -21.61
C GLY A 131 2.32 2.06 -20.53
N ASN A 132 2.10 2.43 -19.28
CA ASN A 132 2.56 1.59 -18.17
C ASN A 132 1.60 0.41 -17.98
N PHE A 133 2.14 -0.75 -17.60
CA PHE A 133 1.37 -1.88 -17.08
C PHE A 133 1.84 -2.20 -15.67
N ASP A 134 0.93 -2.33 -14.71
CA ASP A 134 1.25 -2.67 -13.33
C ASP A 134 0.71 -4.04 -12.95
N LEU A 135 1.59 -5.02 -12.77
CA LEU A 135 1.25 -6.32 -12.20
C LEU A 135 1.49 -6.28 -10.69
N VAL A 136 0.42 -6.10 -9.93
CA VAL A 136 0.48 -5.88 -8.47
C VAL A 136 0.09 -7.14 -7.72
N GLY A 137 1.09 -7.96 -7.40
CA GLY A 137 0.94 -9.28 -6.81
C GLY A 137 1.44 -9.43 -5.38
N ASN A 138 1.47 -10.67 -4.91
CA ASN A 138 2.06 -11.11 -3.64
C ASN A 138 3.01 -12.30 -3.85
N ASN A 139 3.77 -12.71 -2.83
CA ASN A 139 4.57 -13.94 -2.85
C ASN A 139 3.76 -15.23 -2.61
N MET A 140 2.46 -15.10 -2.37
CA MET A 140 1.53 -16.21 -2.16
C MET A 140 0.49 -16.18 -3.28
N PRO A 141 0.04 -17.35 -3.79
CA PRO A 141 -0.80 -17.43 -4.99
C PRO A 141 -2.28 -17.13 -4.76
N VAL A 142 -2.70 -16.99 -3.49
CA VAL A 142 -4.08 -16.77 -3.08
C VAL A 142 -4.18 -15.58 -2.11
N PHE A 143 -5.40 -15.16 -1.82
CA PHE A 143 -5.68 -14.12 -0.83
C PHE A 143 -6.59 -14.64 0.30
N PHE A 144 -6.72 -13.87 1.38
CA PHE A 144 -7.51 -14.28 2.56
C PHE A 144 -9.04 -14.17 2.37
N ILE A 145 -9.49 -13.26 1.50
CA ILE A 145 -10.89 -12.91 1.31
C ILE A 145 -11.24 -12.96 -0.16
N ARG A 146 -12.48 -13.34 -0.49
CA ARG A 146 -12.96 -13.40 -1.88
C ARG A 146 -13.40 -12.05 -2.42
N ASP A 147 -13.99 -11.22 -1.57
CA ASP A 147 -14.59 -9.95 -1.94
C ASP A 147 -13.86 -8.80 -1.26
N GLY A 148 -13.42 -7.81 -2.03
CA GLY A 148 -12.69 -6.67 -1.49
C GLY A 148 -13.51 -5.73 -0.62
N MET A 149 -14.84 -5.88 -0.57
CA MET A 149 -15.67 -5.24 0.46
C MET A 149 -15.15 -5.52 1.88
N LYS A 150 -14.62 -6.72 2.12
CA LYS A 150 -14.06 -7.13 3.43
C LYS A 150 -12.63 -6.66 3.65
N PHE A 151 -11.98 -6.03 2.67
CA PHE A 151 -10.58 -5.62 2.77
C PHE A 151 -10.31 -4.67 3.95
N PRO A 152 -11.12 -3.62 4.21
CA PRO A 152 -10.90 -2.76 5.38
C PRO A 152 -11.02 -3.53 6.71
N ASP A 153 -12.03 -4.39 6.85
CA ASP A 153 -12.23 -5.19 8.06
C ASP A 153 -11.07 -6.15 8.32
N MET A 154 -10.63 -6.84 7.25
CA MET A 154 -9.48 -7.74 7.28
C MET A 154 -8.21 -6.99 7.70
N VAL A 155 -7.91 -5.86 7.06
CA VAL A 155 -6.72 -5.05 7.40
C VAL A 155 -6.82 -4.51 8.83
N HIS A 156 -8.00 -4.10 9.30
CA HIS A 156 -8.19 -3.68 10.68
C HIS A 156 -7.92 -4.81 11.67
N ALA A 157 -8.32 -6.04 11.36
CA ALA A 157 -8.04 -7.20 12.20
C ALA A 157 -6.53 -7.51 12.30
N PHE A 158 -5.80 -7.34 11.21
CA PHE A 158 -4.34 -7.51 11.17
C PHE A 158 -3.55 -6.37 11.83
N LYS A 159 -3.95 -5.12 11.60
CA LYS A 159 -3.28 -3.92 12.14
C LYS A 159 -3.39 -3.87 13.66
N PRO A 160 -2.58 -3.04 14.36
CA PRO A 160 -2.70 -2.86 15.81
C PRO A 160 -4.10 -2.48 16.28
N SER A 161 -4.45 -2.93 17.48
CA SER A 161 -5.73 -2.64 18.13
C SER A 161 -5.95 -1.13 18.28
N PRO A 162 -7.13 -0.59 17.93
CA PRO A 162 -7.38 0.85 18.07
C PRO A 162 -7.39 1.32 19.52
N LYS A 163 -7.48 0.40 20.49
CA LYS A 163 -7.47 0.73 21.92
C LYS A 163 -6.05 0.86 22.48
N THR A 164 -5.15 -0.03 22.07
CA THR A 164 -3.82 -0.19 22.70
C THR A 164 -2.68 0.12 21.74
N ASN A 165 -2.95 0.23 20.45
CA ASN A 165 -1.96 0.25 19.38
C ASN A 165 -0.98 -0.92 19.45
N MET A 166 -1.45 -2.07 19.97
CA MET A 166 -0.70 -3.33 20.00
C MET A 166 -1.28 -4.30 18.98
N GLN A 167 -0.42 -5.02 18.28
CA GLN A 167 -0.83 -6.10 17.40
C GLN A 167 -1.06 -7.36 18.22
N GLU A 168 -2.22 -7.97 18.04
CA GLU A 168 -2.70 -9.08 18.87
C GLU A 168 -3.33 -10.14 17.95
N ASN A 169 -2.83 -11.38 18.03
CA ASN A 169 -3.25 -12.45 17.10
C ASN A 169 -4.72 -12.87 17.30
N TRP A 170 -5.27 -12.77 18.52
CA TRP A 170 -6.68 -13.11 18.77
C TRP A 170 -7.64 -12.37 17.84
N ARG A 171 -7.32 -11.14 17.42
CA ARG A 171 -8.16 -10.34 16.50
C ARG A 171 -8.21 -10.91 15.09
N ILE A 172 -7.09 -11.48 14.65
CA ILE A 172 -6.96 -12.13 13.34
C ILE A 172 -7.80 -13.40 13.34
N VAL A 173 -7.60 -14.28 14.32
CA VAL A 173 -8.33 -15.55 14.40
C VAL A 173 -9.82 -15.36 14.72
N ASP A 174 -10.20 -14.32 15.46
CA ASP A 174 -11.61 -13.94 15.67
C ASP A 174 -12.28 -13.53 14.34
N PHE A 175 -11.71 -12.55 13.63
CA PHE A 175 -12.26 -12.10 12.34
C PHE A 175 -12.40 -13.26 11.35
N PHE A 176 -11.35 -14.06 11.18
CA PHE A 176 -11.36 -15.15 10.21
C PHE A 176 -12.14 -16.40 10.64
N SER A 177 -12.58 -16.49 11.90
CA SER A 177 -13.58 -17.49 12.32
C SER A 177 -14.95 -17.27 11.68
N HIS A 178 -15.17 -16.12 11.03
CA HIS A 178 -16.37 -15.82 10.25
C HIS A 178 -16.18 -16.06 8.73
N HIS A 179 -14.95 -16.37 8.31
CA HIS A 179 -14.51 -16.35 6.92
C HIS A 179 -13.72 -17.64 6.60
N PRO A 180 -14.42 -18.78 6.39
CA PRO A 180 -13.77 -20.06 6.13
C PRO A 180 -12.91 -20.06 4.86
N GLU A 181 -13.15 -19.15 3.93
CA GLU A 181 -12.37 -19.00 2.69
C GLU A 181 -10.89 -18.68 2.93
N SER A 182 -10.57 -18.16 4.12
CA SER A 182 -9.22 -17.74 4.51
C SER A 182 -8.29 -18.90 4.80
N LEU A 183 -8.83 -20.10 5.04
CA LEU A 183 -8.06 -21.26 5.50
C LEU A 183 -6.93 -21.60 4.54
N HIS A 184 -7.17 -21.50 3.23
CA HIS A 184 -6.16 -21.77 2.21
C HIS A 184 -4.98 -20.81 2.31
N MET A 185 -5.25 -19.51 2.49
CA MET A 185 -4.19 -18.50 2.66
C MET A 185 -3.41 -18.71 3.95
N PHE A 186 -4.05 -19.11 5.05
CA PHE A 186 -3.34 -19.44 6.29
C PHE A 186 -2.37 -20.60 6.12
N THR A 187 -2.65 -21.55 5.22
CA THR A 187 -1.68 -22.60 4.93
C THR A 187 -0.35 -22.01 4.47
N PHE A 188 -0.36 -20.91 3.71
CA PHE A 188 0.86 -20.22 3.26
C PHE A 188 1.43 -19.30 4.36
N LEU A 189 0.58 -18.55 5.06
CA LEU A 189 1.03 -17.60 6.08
C LEU A 189 1.74 -18.30 7.25
N PHE A 190 1.19 -19.40 7.74
CA PHE A 190 1.74 -20.16 8.87
C PHE A 190 2.74 -21.23 8.43
N ASP A 191 3.09 -21.26 7.17
CA ASP A 191 4.19 -22.06 6.64
C ASP A 191 5.49 -21.22 6.59
N ASP A 192 6.63 -21.84 6.38
CA ASP A 192 7.94 -21.17 6.39
C ASP A 192 8.01 -20.07 5.30
N VAL A 193 7.27 -20.22 4.20
CA VAL A 193 7.13 -19.17 3.15
C VAL A 193 6.50 -17.86 3.63
N GLY A 194 5.89 -17.85 4.82
CA GLY A 194 5.44 -16.64 5.51
C GLY A 194 6.58 -15.76 6.05
N ILE A 195 7.82 -16.27 6.07
CA ILE A 195 9.04 -15.53 6.42
C ILE A 195 10.15 -15.83 5.39
N PRO A 196 10.10 -15.26 4.17
CA PRO A 196 11.16 -15.44 3.19
C PRO A 196 12.52 -14.98 3.72
N LEU A 197 13.60 -15.65 3.30
CA LEU A 197 14.98 -15.31 3.68
C LEU A 197 15.34 -13.86 3.30
N ASN A 198 14.86 -13.43 2.13
CA ASN A 198 14.94 -12.08 1.60
C ASN A 198 14.08 -12.03 0.31
N TYR A 199 14.06 -10.88 -0.37
CA TYR A 199 13.20 -10.70 -1.54
C TYR A 199 13.58 -11.56 -2.74
N ARG A 200 14.86 -11.90 -2.95
CA ARG A 200 15.29 -12.66 -4.14
C ARG A 200 14.95 -14.15 -4.08
N HIS A 201 14.66 -14.69 -2.89
CA HIS A 201 14.33 -16.10 -2.68
C HIS A 201 12.84 -16.35 -2.41
N MET A 202 11.95 -15.57 -3.01
CA MET A 202 10.51 -15.80 -2.94
C MET A 202 9.89 -15.86 -4.34
N ASP A 203 8.86 -16.69 -4.47
CA ASP A 203 7.96 -16.64 -5.61
C ASP A 203 7.20 -15.31 -5.65
N GLY A 204 6.59 -15.00 -6.79
CA GLY A 204 5.62 -13.93 -6.95
C GLY A 204 4.42 -14.42 -7.73
N PHE A 205 3.25 -13.87 -7.48
CA PHE A 205 2.00 -14.26 -8.11
C PHE A 205 1.12 -13.03 -8.33
N GLY A 206 0.44 -12.95 -9.46
CA GLY A 206 -0.58 -11.93 -9.71
C GLY A 206 -1.77 -12.01 -8.74
N VAL A 207 -1.98 -13.18 -8.13
CA VAL A 207 -3.11 -13.57 -7.27
C VAL A 207 -4.45 -13.58 -8.01
N ASN A 208 -4.87 -12.41 -8.49
CA ASN A 208 -6.09 -12.24 -9.27
C ASN A 208 -6.00 -12.90 -10.63
N THR A 209 -7.17 -13.30 -11.12
CA THR A 209 -7.34 -13.70 -12.52
C THR A 209 -7.50 -12.45 -13.37
N TYR A 210 -6.72 -12.33 -14.44
CA TYR A 210 -6.89 -11.30 -15.47
C TYR A 210 -7.44 -11.94 -16.75
N THR A 211 -7.64 -11.15 -17.79
CA THR A 211 -7.99 -11.63 -19.12
C THR A 211 -6.95 -11.16 -20.14
N LEU A 212 -6.36 -12.09 -20.90
CA LEU A 212 -5.60 -11.79 -22.10
C LEU A 212 -6.54 -11.80 -23.31
N ILE A 213 -6.35 -10.85 -24.23
CA ILE A 213 -7.10 -10.76 -25.48
C ILE A 213 -6.12 -10.80 -26.66
N SER A 214 -6.26 -11.81 -27.52
CA SER A 214 -5.45 -11.95 -28.74
C SER A 214 -5.82 -10.90 -29.79
N ARG A 215 -5.00 -10.77 -30.86
CA ARG A 215 -5.32 -9.86 -31.98
C ARG A 215 -6.63 -10.22 -32.69
N ASP A 216 -7.03 -11.49 -32.66
CA ASP A 216 -8.28 -11.98 -33.24
C ASP A 216 -9.49 -11.79 -32.31
N GLY A 217 -9.29 -11.20 -31.13
CA GLY A 217 -10.33 -10.95 -30.14
C GLY A 217 -10.69 -12.15 -29.26
N LYS A 218 -9.89 -13.22 -29.27
CA LYS A 218 -10.12 -14.38 -28.39
C LYS A 218 -9.68 -14.05 -26.97
N ALA A 219 -10.55 -14.37 -26.00
CA ALA A 219 -10.31 -14.14 -24.59
C ALA A 219 -9.80 -15.37 -23.84
N HIS A 220 -8.78 -15.16 -23.00
CA HIS A 220 -8.21 -16.17 -22.13
C HIS A 220 -8.12 -15.63 -20.70
N LEU A 221 -8.70 -16.32 -19.73
CA LEU A 221 -8.42 -16.04 -18.32
C LEU A 221 -6.95 -16.39 -18.04
N VAL A 222 -6.25 -15.59 -17.24
CA VAL A 222 -4.83 -15.76 -16.96
C VAL A 222 -4.47 -15.54 -15.48
N LYS A 223 -3.56 -16.37 -14.96
CA LYS A 223 -2.80 -16.10 -13.73
C LYS A 223 -1.31 -15.96 -14.05
N PHE A 224 -0.64 -15.02 -13.39
CA PHE A 224 0.78 -14.71 -13.57
C PHE A 224 1.63 -15.25 -12.42
N HIS A 225 2.78 -15.86 -12.73
CA HIS A 225 3.66 -16.52 -11.76
C HIS A 225 5.12 -16.13 -12.01
N TRP A 226 5.79 -15.63 -10.98
CA TRP A 226 7.22 -15.35 -10.95
C TRP A 226 7.94 -16.43 -10.16
N LYS A 227 8.89 -17.11 -10.79
CA LYS A 227 9.73 -18.12 -10.14
C LYS A 227 11.17 -17.62 -10.02
N PRO A 228 11.74 -17.50 -8.80
CA PRO A 228 13.10 -17.01 -8.61
C PRO A 228 14.10 -18.04 -9.15
N THR A 229 15.10 -17.59 -9.90
CA THR A 229 16.10 -18.50 -10.47
C THR A 229 17.05 -19.08 -9.40
N CYS A 230 17.21 -18.39 -8.27
CA CYS A 230 17.99 -18.85 -7.13
C CYS A 230 17.20 -19.75 -6.15
N GLY A 231 15.96 -20.11 -6.50
CA GLY A 231 15.08 -20.94 -5.67
C GLY A 231 14.47 -20.21 -4.47
N VAL A 232 13.49 -20.87 -3.84
CA VAL A 232 12.78 -20.35 -2.67
C VAL A 232 13.52 -20.72 -1.38
N LYS A 233 13.72 -19.76 -0.49
CA LYS A 233 14.35 -19.94 0.84
C LYS A 233 13.65 -19.09 1.87
N CYS A 234 13.55 -19.62 3.08
CA CYS A 234 12.81 -19.02 4.19
C CYS A 234 13.65 -19.02 5.47
N LEU A 235 13.31 -18.16 6.41
CA LEU A 235 13.78 -18.22 7.79
C LEU A 235 12.81 -19.08 8.62
N LEU A 236 13.35 -19.73 9.64
CA LEU A 236 12.56 -20.26 10.74
C LEU A 236 12.27 -19.16 11.77
N ASP A 237 11.32 -19.40 12.69
CA ASP A 237 10.82 -18.38 13.61
C ASP A 237 11.92 -17.84 14.56
N ASP A 238 12.85 -18.68 15.02
CA ASP A 238 13.99 -18.31 15.87
C ASP A 238 15.09 -17.53 15.10
N GLU A 239 15.34 -17.93 13.85
CA GLU A 239 16.20 -17.19 12.93
C GLU A 239 15.62 -15.80 12.64
N ALA A 240 14.30 -15.69 12.45
CA ALA A 240 13.60 -14.44 12.19
C ALA A 240 13.74 -13.44 13.36
N VAL A 241 13.73 -13.92 14.61
CA VAL A 241 14.01 -13.11 15.80
C VAL A 241 15.46 -12.62 15.79
N THR A 242 16.41 -13.51 15.52
CA THR A 242 17.85 -13.17 15.52
C THR A 242 18.20 -12.18 14.40
N VAL A 243 17.76 -12.45 13.17
CA VAL A 243 17.98 -11.59 12.01
C VAL A 243 17.24 -10.26 12.18
N GLY A 244 15.99 -10.29 12.66
CA GLY A 244 15.20 -9.08 12.87
C GLY A 244 15.78 -8.16 13.95
N GLY A 245 16.30 -8.74 15.03
CA GLY A 245 16.96 -8.01 16.12
C GLY A 245 18.30 -7.40 15.73
N THR A 246 19.03 -8.00 14.78
CA THR A 246 20.33 -7.50 14.31
C THR A 246 20.20 -6.54 13.14
N CYS A 247 19.32 -6.82 12.18
CA CYS A 247 19.09 -6.03 10.98
C CYS A 247 17.61 -6.10 10.57
N HIS A 248 16.79 -5.21 11.12
CA HIS A 248 15.37 -5.14 10.77
C HIS A 248 15.12 -4.80 9.28
N THR A 249 16.15 -4.35 8.55
CA THR A 249 16.15 -4.05 7.10
C THR A 249 16.92 -5.09 6.25
N HIS A 250 17.05 -6.33 6.72
CA HIS A 250 17.91 -7.36 6.11
C HIS A 250 17.60 -7.65 4.63
N ALA A 251 16.33 -7.68 4.22
CA ALA A 251 15.95 -8.02 2.85
C ALA A 251 16.20 -6.84 1.90
N THR A 252 15.99 -5.60 2.37
CA THR A 252 16.41 -4.39 1.63
C THR A 252 17.92 -4.36 1.45
N LYS A 253 18.68 -4.69 2.50
CA LYS A 253 20.14 -4.74 2.45
C LYS A 253 20.63 -5.80 1.46
N ASP A 254 20.10 -7.03 1.53
CA ASP A 254 20.42 -8.11 0.59
C ASP A 254 20.16 -7.71 -0.86
N LEU A 255 18.99 -7.14 -1.17
CA LEU A 255 18.66 -6.68 -2.53
C LEU A 255 19.65 -5.63 -3.03
N THR A 256 19.97 -4.64 -2.19
CA THR A 256 20.86 -3.54 -2.53
C THR A 256 22.28 -4.03 -2.78
N ASP A 257 22.80 -4.86 -1.87
CA ASP A 257 24.15 -5.40 -1.93
C ASP A 257 24.32 -6.38 -3.10
N ALA A 258 23.32 -7.23 -3.34
CA ALA A 258 23.35 -8.19 -4.45
C ALA A 258 23.45 -7.48 -5.80
N ILE A 259 22.66 -6.43 -6.01
CA ILE A 259 22.73 -5.62 -7.23
C ILE A 259 24.06 -4.88 -7.34
N ALA A 260 24.54 -4.26 -6.25
CA ALA A 260 25.83 -3.56 -6.24
C ALA A 260 27.01 -4.50 -6.53
N ALA A 261 26.92 -5.77 -6.12
CA ALA A 261 27.92 -6.80 -6.38
C ALA A 261 27.81 -7.45 -7.77
N GLY A 262 26.84 -7.06 -8.61
CA GLY A 262 26.58 -7.69 -9.91
C GLY A 262 25.85 -9.04 -9.85
N ASN A 263 25.39 -9.45 -8.66
CA ASN A 263 24.60 -10.67 -8.43
C ASN A 263 23.11 -10.37 -8.62
N TYR A 264 22.73 -10.02 -9.84
CA TYR A 264 21.39 -9.53 -10.16
C TYR A 264 20.29 -10.57 -9.85
N PRO A 265 19.30 -10.20 -9.02
CA PRO A 265 18.11 -11.03 -8.83
C PRO A 265 17.36 -11.24 -10.14
N GLU A 266 17.00 -12.50 -10.43
CA GLU A 266 16.26 -12.88 -11.64
C GLU A 266 15.05 -13.77 -11.31
N TRP A 267 13.93 -13.52 -12.00
CA TRP A 267 12.74 -14.35 -11.97
C TRP A 267 12.29 -14.72 -13.37
N LYS A 268 11.80 -15.94 -13.55
CA LYS A 268 11.10 -16.37 -14.77
C LYS A 268 9.61 -16.09 -14.64
N LEU A 269 9.01 -15.48 -15.66
CA LEU A 269 7.57 -15.32 -15.76
C LEU A 269 6.96 -16.56 -16.42
N PHE A 270 5.97 -17.13 -15.75
CA PHE A 270 5.06 -18.13 -16.27
C PHE A 270 3.63 -17.63 -16.20
N ILE A 271 2.77 -18.19 -17.04
CA ILE A 271 1.33 -17.99 -17.01
C ILE A 271 0.59 -19.32 -16.98
N GLN A 272 -0.57 -19.33 -16.35
CA GLN A 272 -1.60 -20.35 -16.56
C GLN A 272 -2.74 -19.69 -17.33
N THR A 273 -3.36 -20.41 -18.28
CA THR A 273 -4.47 -19.87 -19.07
C THR A 273 -5.66 -20.82 -19.13
N ILE A 274 -6.85 -20.28 -18.99
CA ILE A 274 -8.13 -20.98 -19.19
C ILE A 274 -8.87 -20.29 -20.34
N ASP A 275 -9.45 -21.07 -21.25
CA ASP A 275 -10.37 -20.52 -22.26
C ASP A 275 -11.60 -19.92 -21.54
N ALA A 276 -12.00 -18.69 -21.85
CA ALA A 276 -13.10 -18.03 -21.13
C ALA A 276 -14.41 -18.85 -21.18
N ASP A 277 -14.64 -19.59 -22.27
CA ASP A 277 -15.82 -20.47 -22.42
C ASP A 277 -15.76 -21.73 -21.55
N HIS A 278 -14.63 -21.97 -20.86
CA HIS A 278 -14.38 -23.13 -20.00
C HIS A 278 -14.41 -22.79 -18.51
N GLU A 279 -14.75 -21.55 -18.13
CA GLU A 279 -14.80 -21.07 -16.73
C GLU A 279 -15.56 -22.05 -15.81
N ASP A 280 -16.69 -22.58 -16.27
CA ASP A 280 -17.56 -23.47 -15.48
C ASP A 280 -17.12 -24.94 -15.40
N LYS A 281 -16.06 -25.35 -16.11
CA LYS A 281 -15.65 -26.77 -16.19
C LYS A 281 -14.91 -27.30 -14.96
N PHE A 282 -14.53 -26.42 -14.03
CA PHE A 282 -13.73 -26.77 -12.86
C PHE A 282 -14.60 -26.89 -11.59
N ASP A 283 -14.10 -27.62 -10.59
CA ASP A 283 -14.71 -27.77 -9.25
C ASP A 283 -14.40 -26.58 -8.32
N PHE A 284 -13.73 -25.55 -8.86
CA PHE A 284 -13.52 -24.24 -8.27
C PHE A 284 -13.93 -23.16 -9.28
N ASP A 285 -14.15 -21.95 -8.79
CA ASP A 285 -14.36 -20.77 -9.64
C ASP A 285 -12.99 -20.15 -10.02
N PRO A 286 -12.61 -20.07 -11.31
CA PRO A 286 -11.36 -19.45 -11.72
C PRO A 286 -11.19 -17.99 -11.29
N LEU A 287 -12.27 -17.28 -10.96
CA LEU A 287 -12.30 -15.89 -10.50
C LEU A 287 -12.21 -15.77 -8.97
N ASP A 288 -12.22 -16.89 -8.24
CA ASP A 288 -12.01 -16.92 -6.79
C ASP A 288 -10.52 -16.80 -6.44
N VAL A 289 -10.12 -15.65 -5.90
CA VAL A 289 -8.75 -15.37 -5.43
C VAL A 289 -8.28 -16.23 -4.27
N THR A 290 -9.18 -16.94 -3.61
CA THR A 290 -8.82 -17.90 -2.54
C THR A 290 -8.42 -19.26 -3.11
N LYS A 291 -8.41 -19.42 -4.44
CA LYS A 291 -8.09 -20.66 -5.15
C LYS A 291 -6.82 -20.57 -5.99
N THR A 292 -6.01 -21.63 -5.93
CA THR A 292 -4.98 -21.88 -6.94
C THR A 292 -5.58 -22.61 -8.13
N TRP A 293 -4.96 -22.47 -9.30
CA TRP A 293 -5.25 -23.32 -10.45
C TRP A 293 -4.25 -24.50 -10.40
N PRO A 294 -4.72 -25.75 -10.22
CA PRO A 294 -3.80 -26.90 -10.09
C PRO A 294 -2.89 -27.04 -11.30
N GLU A 295 -1.57 -27.07 -11.08
CA GLU A 295 -0.56 -27.07 -12.15
C GLU A 295 -0.55 -28.38 -12.96
N ASP A 296 -1.10 -29.47 -12.43
CA ASP A 296 -1.30 -30.75 -13.10
C ASP A 296 -2.46 -30.73 -14.10
N ILE A 297 -3.45 -29.85 -13.89
CA ILE A 297 -4.61 -29.67 -14.77
C ILE A 297 -4.37 -28.50 -15.74
N ILE A 298 -3.81 -27.40 -15.23
CA ILE A 298 -3.57 -26.16 -15.98
C ILE A 298 -2.07 -25.84 -15.87
N PRO A 299 -1.22 -26.38 -16.75
CA PRO A 299 0.23 -26.28 -16.60
C PRO A 299 0.76 -24.86 -16.81
N LEU A 300 1.90 -24.59 -16.15
CA LEU A 300 2.65 -23.35 -16.33
C LEU A 300 3.26 -23.26 -17.74
N GLN A 301 2.99 -22.15 -18.42
CA GLN A 301 3.55 -21.82 -19.72
C GLN A 301 4.62 -20.72 -19.55
N PRO A 302 5.85 -20.94 -20.04
CA PRO A 302 6.91 -19.93 -19.92
C PRO A 302 6.62 -18.72 -20.81
N VAL A 303 6.96 -17.52 -20.35
CA VAL A 303 6.76 -16.26 -21.08
C VAL A 303 8.05 -15.48 -21.26
N GLY A 304 8.77 -15.25 -20.15
CA GLY A 304 9.91 -14.34 -20.15
C GLY A 304 10.72 -14.42 -18.87
N ARG A 305 11.66 -13.48 -18.71
CA ARG A 305 12.48 -13.33 -17.51
C ARG A 305 12.60 -11.86 -17.13
N MET A 306 12.70 -11.59 -15.84
CA MET A 306 12.93 -10.27 -15.28
C MET A 306 14.26 -10.27 -14.53
N VAL A 307 15.11 -9.29 -14.82
CA VAL A 307 16.41 -9.10 -14.15
C VAL A 307 16.45 -7.72 -13.52
N LEU A 308 16.74 -7.65 -12.21
CA LEU A 308 16.92 -6.40 -11.48
C LEU A 308 18.41 -6.07 -11.40
N ASN A 309 18.85 -5.09 -12.18
CA ASN A 309 20.26 -4.80 -12.38
C ASN A 309 20.69 -3.39 -11.95
N LYS A 310 19.79 -2.59 -11.38
CA LYS A 310 20.12 -1.24 -10.92
C LYS A 310 19.37 -0.87 -9.64
N ASN A 311 20.12 -0.39 -8.65
CA ASN A 311 19.55 0.20 -7.44
C ASN A 311 18.86 1.54 -7.75
N ILE A 312 17.89 1.91 -6.90
CA ILE A 312 17.33 3.26 -6.95
C ILE A 312 18.37 4.30 -6.53
N ASP A 313 18.29 5.48 -7.14
CA ASP A 313 19.18 6.61 -6.89
C ASP A 313 18.74 7.39 -5.64
N ASN A 314 17.42 7.48 -5.39
CA ASN A 314 16.86 8.09 -4.19
C ASN A 314 15.65 7.32 -3.64
N PHE A 315 15.73 6.89 -2.38
CA PHE A 315 14.67 6.10 -1.74
C PHE A 315 13.31 6.81 -1.72
N PHE A 316 13.28 8.10 -1.40
CA PHE A 316 12.02 8.83 -1.33
C PHE A 316 11.40 9.02 -2.72
N ALA A 317 12.20 9.46 -3.70
CA ALA A 317 11.72 9.76 -5.05
C ALA A 317 11.34 8.52 -5.87
N GLU A 318 12.01 7.38 -5.65
CA GLU A 318 11.84 6.18 -6.50
C GLU A 318 11.27 4.95 -5.77
N ASN A 319 11.21 4.93 -4.43
CA ASN A 319 10.51 3.89 -3.66
C ASN A 319 9.29 4.44 -2.93
N GLU A 320 9.42 5.52 -2.18
CA GLU A 320 8.30 6.04 -1.40
C GLU A 320 7.23 6.65 -2.33
N GLN A 321 7.61 7.50 -3.28
CA GLN A 321 6.71 8.14 -4.24
C GLN A 321 6.22 7.24 -5.38
N LEU A 322 6.73 6.01 -5.47
CA LEU A 322 6.30 5.05 -6.48
C LEU A 322 4.84 4.61 -6.26
N ALA A 323 4.03 4.68 -7.30
CA ALA A 323 2.63 4.34 -7.28
C ALA A 323 2.34 3.19 -8.25
N PHE A 324 1.84 2.09 -7.69
CA PHE A 324 1.30 0.98 -8.47
C PHE A 324 -0.22 1.03 -8.45
N CYS A 325 -0.88 0.52 -9.48
CA CYS A 325 -2.33 0.36 -9.51
C CYS A 325 -2.71 -0.76 -10.50
N PRO A 326 -3.44 -1.82 -10.07
CA PRO A 326 -3.84 -2.89 -10.98
C PRO A 326 -4.80 -2.43 -12.09
N ALA A 327 -5.37 -1.22 -12.00
CA ALA A 327 -6.14 -0.58 -13.07
C ALA A 327 -5.27 0.04 -14.19
N VAL A 328 -3.95 0.03 -14.03
CA VAL A 328 -3.02 0.52 -15.05
C VAL A 328 -2.67 -0.68 -15.92
N THR A 329 -3.50 -0.90 -16.95
CA THR A 329 -3.33 -1.94 -17.97
C THR A 329 -2.99 -1.34 -19.33
N VAL A 330 -2.67 -2.21 -20.28
CA VAL A 330 -2.35 -1.90 -21.67
C VAL A 330 -3.24 -2.74 -22.59
N PRO A 331 -3.41 -2.38 -23.87
CA PRO A 331 -4.14 -3.21 -24.82
C PRO A 331 -3.70 -4.68 -24.78
N GLY A 332 -4.67 -5.59 -24.87
CA GLY A 332 -4.42 -7.04 -24.78
C GLY A 332 -4.41 -7.62 -23.36
N ILE A 333 -4.50 -6.79 -22.31
CA ILE A 333 -4.68 -7.20 -20.92
C ILE A 333 -5.88 -6.46 -20.30
N HIS A 334 -6.86 -7.22 -19.83
CA HIS A 334 -8.10 -6.74 -19.23
C HIS A 334 -8.33 -7.34 -17.83
N TYR A 335 -9.25 -6.72 -17.09
CA TYR A 335 -9.74 -7.26 -15.82
C TYR A 335 -10.70 -8.41 -16.07
N SER A 336 -10.68 -9.41 -15.19
CA SER A 336 -11.76 -10.39 -15.07
C SER A 336 -12.83 -9.91 -14.08
N ASP A 337 -13.90 -10.69 -13.89
CA ASP A 337 -14.97 -10.39 -12.93
C ASP A 337 -14.65 -10.82 -11.48
N ASP A 338 -13.39 -11.14 -11.19
CA ASP A 338 -12.86 -11.36 -9.84
C ASP A 338 -13.24 -10.20 -8.90
N LYS A 339 -14.05 -10.50 -7.88
CA LYS A 339 -14.62 -9.51 -6.96
C LYS A 339 -13.55 -8.73 -6.18
N LEU A 340 -12.42 -9.35 -5.87
CA LEU A 340 -11.31 -8.65 -5.24
C LEU A 340 -10.60 -7.74 -6.25
N LEU A 341 -10.34 -8.21 -7.47
CA LEU A 341 -9.72 -7.37 -8.52
C LEU A 341 -10.57 -6.12 -8.81
N GLN A 342 -11.88 -6.28 -8.96
CA GLN A 342 -12.83 -5.20 -9.29
C GLN A 342 -12.87 -4.09 -8.23
N THR A 343 -12.64 -4.40 -6.97
CA THR A 343 -12.51 -3.36 -5.91
C THR A 343 -11.14 -2.70 -5.91
N ARG A 344 -10.08 -3.46 -6.21
CA ARG A 344 -8.70 -2.95 -6.26
C ARG A 344 -8.50 -1.95 -7.39
N ILE A 345 -9.15 -2.12 -8.54
CA ILE A 345 -9.00 -1.19 -9.67
C ILE A 345 -9.48 0.24 -9.33
N PHE A 346 -10.40 0.40 -8.37
CA PHE A 346 -10.74 1.71 -7.81
C PHE A 346 -9.74 2.17 -6.74
N SER A 347 -9.55 1.34 -5.70
CA SER A 347 -8.89 1.72 -4.44
C SER A 347 -7.48 2.30 -4.63
N TYR A 348 -6.69 1.71 -5.53
CA TYR A 348 -5.28 2.10 -5.68
C TYR A 348 -5.11 3.53 -6.19
N ALA A 349 -5.85 3.93 -7.22
CA ALA A 349 -5.72 5.30 -7.75
C ALA A 349 -6.27 6.33 -6.75
N ASP A 350 -7.34 6.00 -6.02
CA ASP A 350 -7.89 6.85 -4.97
C ASP A 350 -6.88 7.12 -3.84
N THR A 351 -6.29 6.06 -3.27
CA THR A 351 -5.31 6.24 -2.18
C THR A 351 -4.05 6.99 -2.63
N GLN A 352 -3.64 6.91 -3.90
CA GLN A 352 -2.54 7.74 -4.39
C GLN A 352 -2.87 9.23 -4.41
N ARG A 353 -4.12 9.61 -4.71
CA ARG A 353 -4.53 11.02 -4.68
C ARG A 353 -4.44 11.60 -3.28
N HIS A 354 -4.74 10.80 -2.25
CA HIS A 354 -4.50 11.18 -0.86
C HIS A 354 -3.01 11.26 -0.52
N ARG A 355 -2.23 10.26 -0.93
CA ARG A 355 -0.84 10.10 -0.51
C ARG A 355 0.16 11.03 -1.22
N LEU A 356 -0.06 11.26 -2.51
CA LEU A 356 0.88 11.92 -3.43
C LEU A 356 0.26 13.12 -4.17
N GLY A 357 -1.02 13.39 -3.95
CA GLY A 357 -1.75 14.43 -4.66
C GLY A 357 -2.28 14.00 -6.04
N PRO A 358 -3.07 14.87 -6.70
CA PRO A 358 -3.79 14.54 -7.94
C PRO A 358 -2.87 14.28 -9.14
N ASN A 359 -1.68 14.85 -9.13
CA ASN A 359 -0.72 14.82 -10.24
C ASN A 359 0.39 13.75 -10.07
N TYR A 360 0.17 12.73 -9.24
CA TYR A 360 1.18 11.72 -8.90
C TYR A 360 1.77 10.96 -10.10
N LEU A 361 1.03 10.86 -11.21
CA LEU A 361 1.50 10.23 -12.46
C LEU A 361 2.58 11.05 -13.19
N MET A 362 2.78 12.32 -12.83
CA MET A 362 3.85 13.14 -13.38
C MET A 362 5.20 12.94 -12.68
N LEU A 363 5.18 12.35 -11.47
CA LEU A 363 6.40 12.05 -10.74
C LEU A 363 7.29 11.17 -11.62
N PRO A 364 8.61 11.44 -11.72
CA PRO A 364 9.47 10.77 -12.71
C PRO A 364 9.43 9.23 -12.69
N VAL A 365 9.23 8.64 -11.50
CA VAL A 365 9.12 7.18 -11.33
C VAL A 365 7.76 6.61 -11.75
N ASN A 366 6.71 7.44 -11.85
CA ASN A 366 5.36 7.02 -12.25
C ASN A 366 5.05 7.37 -13.70
N ALA A 367 5.71 8.40 -14.25
CA ALA A 367 5.47 8.88 -15.60
C ALA A 367 5.77 7.81 -16.65
N PRO A 368 4.87 7.61 -17.64
CA PRO A 368 5.11 6.68 -18.73
C PRO A 368 6.36 7.07 -19.52
N LYS A 369 7.02 6.09 -20.13
CA LYS A 369 8.19 6.31 -21.00
C LYS A 369 7.84 6.31 -22.49
N CYS A 370 6.56 6.22 -22.81
CA CYS A 370 6.01 6.34 -24.15
C CYS A 370 5.48 7.76 -24.42
N ALA A 371 5.12 8.01 -25.68
CA ALA A 371 4.35 9.20 -26.04
C ALA A 371 3.01 9.19 -25.31
N HIS A 372 2.56 10.36 -24.87
CA HIS A 372 1.27 10.54 -24.23
C HIS A 372 0.71 11.91 -24.63
N HIS A 373 -0.59 11.95 -24.90
CA HIS A 373 -1.33 13.17 -25.20
C HIS A 373 -2.67 13.09 -24.47
N ASN A 374 -2.97 14.08 -23.64
CA ASN A 374 -4.22 14.20 -22.90
C ASN A 374 -4.54 15.66 -22.59
N ASN A 375 -5.73 15.91 -22.04
CA ASN A 375 -6.24 17.24 -21.71
C ASN A 375 -6.21 17.53 -20.19
N HIS A 376 -5.26 16.97 -19.45
CA HIS A 376 -5.12 17.28 -18.03
C HIS A 376 -4.31 18.56 -17.83
N HIS A 377 -4.92 19.54 -17.18
CA HIS A 377 -4.31 20.82 -16.79
C HIS A 377 -4.46 21.04 -15.27
N ASP A 378 -3.65 21.94 -14.70
CA ASP A 378 -3.73 22.40 -13.32
C ASP A 378 -3.54 21.30 -12.24
N GLY A 379 -4.15 21.48 -11.07
CA GLY A 379 -3.98 20.62 -9.91
C GLY A 379 -2.73 20.94 -9.08
N LEU A 380 -2.74 20.48 -7.83
CA LEU A 380 -1.67 20.74 -6.85
C LEU A 380 -0.31 20.30 -7.40
N MET A 381 0.69 21.17 -7.27
CA MET A 381 2.08 20.93 -7.67
C MET A 381 2.24 20.42 -9.12
N ASN A 382 1.45 20.94 -10.06
CA ASN A 382 1.62 20.65 -11.48
C ASN A 382 2.86 21.37 -12.03
N PHE A 383 3.87 20.59 -12.43
CA PHE A 383 5.07 21.03 -13.13
C PHE A 383 5.13 20.56 -14.60
N MET A 384 4.02 20.22 -15.25
CA MET A 384 4.01 19.87 -16.68
C MET A 384 4.41 21.09 -17.52
N HIS A 385 5.05 20.82 -18.65
CA HIS A 385 5.21 21.81 -19.70
C HIS A 385 4.14 21.55 -20.76
N ARG A 386 3.22 22.51 -20.91
CA ARG A 386 2.16 22.54 -21.92
C ARG A 386 2.00 23.97 -22.41
N ASP A 387 2.05 24.16 -23.72
CA ASP A 387 1.88 25.46 -24.39
C ASP A 387 0.69 25.46 -25.37
N GLU A 388 -0.10 24.38 -25.36
CA GLU A 388 -1.24 24.21 -26.25
C GLU A 388 -2.44 25.06 -25.81
N GLU A 389 -3.16 25.67 -26.77
CA GLU A 389 -4.39 26.42 -26.51
C GLU A 389 -5.63 25.52 -26.38
N VAL A 390 -5.57 24.30 -26.92
CA VAL A 390 -6.68 23.34 -26.94
C VAL A 390 -6.51 22.35 -25.79
N ASN A 391 -7.43 22.40 -24.83
CA ASN A 391 -7.50 21.50 -23.68
C ASN A 391 -8.80 20.66 -23.66
N TYR A 392 -9.38 20.43 -24.82
CA TYR A 392 -10.61 19.67 -25.01
C TYR A 392 -10.56 18.86 -26.30
N PHE A 393 -11.40 17.83 -26.41
CA PHE A 393 -11.47 16.96 -27.58
C PHE A 393 -12.93 16.61 -27.88
N PRO A 394 -13.38 16.59 -29.16
CA PRO A 394 -12.60 16.92 -30.36
C PRO A 394 -12.49 18.43 -30.59
N SER A 395 -11.49 18.85 -31.36
CA SER A 395 -11.29 20.24 -31.79
C SER A 395 -10.93 20.30 -33.26
N ARG A 396 -11.24 21.42 -33.93
CA ARG A 396 -10.79 21.69 -35.32
C ARG A 396 -9.42 22.37 -35.37
N PHE A 397 -8.92 22.83 -34.23
CA PHE A 397 -7.64 23.53 -34.10
C PHE A 397 -6.51 22.61 -33.61
N ASP A 398 -6.83 21.35 -33.29
CA ASP A 398 -5.89 20.32 -32.89
C ASP A 398 -6.07 19.10 -33.81
N PRO A 399 -5.01 18.62 -34.49
CA PRO A 399 -5.07 17.45 -35.37
C PRO A 399 -5.19 16.11 -34.62
N THR A 400 -5.22 16.11 -33.29
CA THR A 400 -5.35 14.90 -32.47
C THR A 400 -6.56 14.07 -32.88
N ARG A 401 -6.38 12.75 -32.92
CA ARG A 401 -7.38 11.76 -33.32
C ARG A 401 -7.45 10.63 -32.30
N HIS A 402 -8.52 9.84 -32.37
CA HIS A 402 -8.60 8.58 -31.62
C HIS A 402 -7.45 7.64 -32.02
N ALA A 403 -6.98 6.85 -31.04
CA ALA A 403 -6.07 5.74 -31.29
C ALA A 403 -6.74 4.63 -32.11
N GLU A 404 -5.94 3.68 -32.60
CA GLU A 404 -6.46 2.47 -33.25
C GLU A 404 -7.32 1.66 -32.28
N GLN A 405 -8.32 0.96 -32.82
CA GLN A 405 -9.15 0.07 -32.02
C GLN A 405 -8.39 -1.21 -31.71
N TYR A 406 -8.41 -1.60 -30.44
CA TYR A 406 -7.94 -2.91 -30.00
C TYR A 406 -9.15 -3.78 -29.65
N PRO A 407 -9.06 -5.10 -29.85
CA PRO A 407 -10.11 -6.01 -29.39
C PRO A 407 -10.29 -5.90 -27.87
N ILE A 408 -11.54 -5.98 -27.43
CA ILE A 408 -11.93 -6.00 -26.01
C ILE A 408 -12.62 -7.34 -25.71
N PRO A 409 -12.71 -7.77 -24.43
CA PRO A 409 -13.43 -8.99 -24.07
C PRO A 409 -14.88 -8.98 -24.62
N PRO A 410 -15.30 -9.98 -25.41
CA PRO A 410 -16.60 -9.97 -26.09
C PRO A 410 -17.77 -10.51 -25.24
N ARG A 411 -17.52 -10.89 -23.98
CA ARG A 411 -18.49 -11.54 -23.09
C ARG A 411 -19.73 -10.65 -22.91
N VAL A 412 -20.91 -11.23 -23.13
CA VAL A 412 -22.20 -10.61 -22.79
C VAL A 412 -22.49 -10.85 -21.32
N LEU A 413 -22.82 -9.79 -20.58
CA LEU A 413 -23.21 -9.88 -19.17
C LEU A 413 -24.73 -9.92 -19.05
N SER A 414 -25.26 -10.90 -18.31
CA SER A 414 -26.70 -11.07 -18.03
C SER A 414 -26.91 -11.47 -16.57
N GLY A 415 -27.96 -10.97 -15.91
CA GLY A 415 -28.30 -11.34 -14.54
C GLY A 415 -29.10 -10.27 -13.78
N CYS A 416 -29.36 -10.54 -12.49
CA CYS A 416 -29.98 -9.61 -11.55
C CYS A 416 -28.92 -8.77 -10.82
N ARG A 417 -29.30 -7.57 -10.35
CA ARG A 417 -28.43 -6.74 -9.48
C ARG A 417 -28.54 -7.22 -8.04
N GLU A 418 -27.53 -7.90 -7.54
CA GLU A 418 -27.57 -8.56 -6.22
C GLU A 418 -26.26 -8.43 -5.43
N LYS A 419 -26.31 -8.70 -4.12
CA LYS A 419 -25.14 -8.87 -3.25
C LYS A 419 -25.09 -10.33 -2.82
N CYS A 420 -24.28 -11.13 -3.49
CA CYS A 420 -24.21 -12.57 -3.27
C CYS A 420 -22.75 -13.06 -3.16
N ILE A 421 -22.59 -14.25 -2.58
CA ILE A 421 -21.33 -15.01 -2.61
C ILE A 421 -21.18 -15.73 -3.96
N ILE A 422 -19.97 -16.20 -4.28
CA ILE A 422 -19.76 -17.10 -5.42
C ILE A 422 -20.36 -18.48 -5.12
N GLU A 423 -20.80 -19.21 -6.15
CA GLU A 423 -21.45 -20.52 -5.95
C GLU A 423 -20.45 -21.64 -5.58
N LYS A 424 -19.30 -21.70 -6.28
CA LYS A 424 -18.28 -22.75 -6.08
C LYS A 424 -17.29 -22.37 -4.98
N GLU A 425 -17.77 -22.25 -3.74
CA GLU A 425 -16.96 -21.79 -2.62
C GLU A 425 -15.76 -22.69 -2.29
N ASN A 426 -15.99 -23.99 -2.10
CA ASN A 426 -15.00 -25.01 -1.76
C ASN A 426 -13.88 -24.51 -0.81
N ASN A 427 -14.24 -24.17 0.43
CA ASN A 427 -13.34 -23.51 1.39
C ASN A 427 -12.14 -24.35 1.84
N PHE A 428 -12.26 -25.69 1.84
CA PHE A 428 -11.40 -26.54 2.65
C PHE A 428 -10.49 -27.48 1.86
N LYS A 429 -10.86 -27.88 0.64
CA LYS A 429 -10.15 -28.90 -0.15
C LYS A 429 -8.67 -28.55 -0.38
N GLN A 430 -8.40 -27.39 -0.98
CA GLN A 430 -7.03 -26.97 -1.31
C GLN A 430 -6.18 -26.72 -0.06
N ALA A 431 -6.78 -26.24 1.04
CA ALA A 431 -6.07 -26.07 2.31
C ALA A 431 -5.58 -27.43 2.87
N GLY A 432 -6.46 -28.44 2.85
CA GLY A 432 -6.12 -29.79 3.29
C GLY A 432 -5.08 -30.45 2.38
N GLU A 433 -5.24 -30.36 1.06
CA GLU A 433 -4.29 -30.90 0.09
C GLU A 433 -2.89 -30.31 0.30
N ARG A 434 -2.82 -28.99 0.53
CA ARG A 434 -1.55 -28.32 0.77
C ARG A 434 -0.90 -28.73 2.09
N TYR A 435 -1.64 -28.78 3.20
CA TYR A 435 -1.10 -29.26 4.47
C TYR A 435 -0.53 -30.69 4.36
N ARG A 436 -1.22 -31.59 3.66
CA ARG A 436 -0.77 -32.98 3.43
C ARG A 436 0.47 -33.07 2.53
N SER A 437 0.74 -32.07 1.71
CA SER A 437 1.93 -32.02 0.84
C SER A 437 3.22 -31.70 1.60
N PHE A 438 3.12 -31.25 2.85
CA PHE A 438 4.28 -30.93 3.68
C PHE A 438 4.96 -32.20 4.20
N ASP A 439 6.28 -32.13 4.39
CA ASP A 439 6.99 -33.12 5.19
C ASP A 439 6.55 -33.04 6.67
N PRO A 440 6.70 -34.12 7.47
CA PRO A 440 6.22 -34.15 8.85
C PRO A 440 6.75 -33.02 9.73
N ALA A 441 8.02 -32.65 9.62
CA ALA A 441 8.59 -31.59 10.46
C ALA A 441 7.98 -30.22 10.15
N ARG A 442 7.65 -29.97 8.87
CA ARG A 442 6.94 -28.76 8.44
C ARG A 442 5.47 -28.77 8.87
N GLN A 443 4.82 -29.93 8.91
CA GLN A 443 3.48 -30.07 9.49
C GLN A 443 3.48 -29.71 10.98
N ASP A 444 4.44 -30.22 11.75
CA ASP A 444 4.54 -29.92 13.19
C ASP A 444 4.70 -28.42 13.46
N ARG A 445 5.61 -27.74 12.74
CA ARG A 445 5.78 -26.28 12.85
C ARG A 445 4.51 -25.52 12.48
N PHE A 446 3.83 -25.94 11.42
CA PHE A 446 2.57 -25.36 10.99
C PHE A 446 1.48 -25.46 12.07
N LEU A 447 1.32 -26.65 12.68
CA LEU A 447 0.35 -26.89 13.75
C LEU A 447 0.71 -26.09 15.00
N GLN A 448 1.99 -26.03 15.38
CA GLN A 448 2.42 -25.27 16.55
C GLN A 448 2.04 -23.78 16.43
N ARG A 449 2.21 -23.19 15.24
CA ARG A 449 1.81 -21.79 14.98
C ARG A 449 0.29 -21.57 15.13
N TRP A 450 -0.53 -22.56 14.78
CA TRP A 450 -1.97 -22.54 15.05
C TRP A 450 -2.28 -22.65 16.53
N VAL A 451 -1.62 -23.57 17.24
CA VAL A 451 -1.78 -23.71 18.69
C VAL A 451 -1.43 -22.41 19.39
N ASP A 452 -0.31 -21.77 19.03
CA ASP A 452 0.11 -20.49 19.60
C ASP A 452 -0.92 -19.39 19.33
N ALA A 453 -1.51 -19.34 18.13
CA ALA A 453 -2.54 -18.37 17.78
C ALA A 453 -3.87 -18.59 18.53
N LEU A 454 -4.26 -19.85 18.75
CA LEU A 454 -5.54 -20.22 19.36
C LEU A 454 -5.50 -20.30 20.89
N THR A 455 -4.30 -20.31 21.49
CA THR A 455 -4.10 -20.32 22.95
C THR A 455 -3.99 -18.93 23.57
N ASP A 456 -4.08 -17.86 22.77
CA ASP A 456 -4.18 -16.50 23.29
C ASP A 456 -5.39 -16.39 24.25
N ALA A 457 -5.18 -15.76 25.40
CA ALA A 457 -6.15 -15.69 26.50
C ALA A 457 -7.49 -15.02 26.11
N ARG A 458 -7.53 -14.27 25.00
CA ARG A 458 -8.75 -13.65 24.48
C ARG A 458 -9.51 -14.52 23.47
N VAL A 459 -8.89 -15.58 22.97
CA VAL A 459 -9.56 -16.52 22.08
C VAL A 459 -10.47 -17.42 22.91
N THR A 460 -11.78 -17.31 22.67
CA THR A 460 -12.77 -18.09 23.40
C THR A 460 -12.81 -19.54 22.94
N HIS A 461 -13.38 -20.43 23.76
CA HIS A 461 -13.62 -21.81 23.35
C HIS A 461 -14.51 -21.95 22.10
N GLU A 462 -15.39 -20.98 21.87
CA GLU A 462 -16.19 -20.91 20.65
C GLU A 462 -15.31 -20.68 19.42
N ILE A 463 -14.42 -19.68 19.46
CA ILE A 463 -13.49 -19.40 18.36
C ILE A 463 -12.56 -20.60 18.12
N GLN A 464 -12.05 -21.22 19.19
CA GLN A 464 -11.25 -22.44 19.10
C GLN A 464 -12.03 -23.56 18.40
N GLY A 465 -13.29 -23.80 18.81
CA GLY A 465 -14.15 -24.82 18.22
C GLY A 465 -14.43 -24.59 16.73
N ILE A 466 -14.62 -23.34 16.31
CA ILE A 466 -14.81 -22.98 14.90
C ILE A 466 -13.56 -23.32 14.08
N TRP A 467 -12.37 -22.92 14.54
CA TRP A 467 -11.13 -23.22 13.82
C TRP A 467 -10.83 -24.71 13.74
N VAL A 468 -11.06 -25.44 14.82
CA VAL A 468 -10.97 -26.90 14.81
C VAL A 468 -11.95 -27.48 13.79
N SER A 469 -13.19 -27.01 13.77
CA SER A 469 -14.20 -27.43 12.78
C SER A 469 -13.79 -27.15 11.33
N TYR A 470 -13.16 -26.00 11.05
CA TYR A 470 -12.63 -25.69 9.72
C TYR A 470 -11.52 -26.67 9.30
N TRP A 471 -10.58 -26.95 10.20
CA TRP A 471 -9.53 -27.93 9.93
C TRP A 471 -10.08 -29.34 9.77
N SER A 472 -11.08 -29.75 10.57
CA SER A 472 -11.78 -31.02 10.41
C SER A 472 -12.42 -31.22 9.04
N GLN A 473 -12.89 -30.14 8.40
CA GLN A 473 -13.46 -30.18 7.04
C GLN A 473 -12.39 -30.27 5.94
N ALA A 474 -11.13 -30.04 6.25
CA ALA A 474 -10.02 -30.19 5.30
C ALA A 474 -9.55 -31.66 5.16
N GLU A 475 -10.14 -32.62 5.89
CA GLU A 475 -9.78 -34.04 5.84
C GLU A 475 -10.39 -34.78 4.62
N PRO A 476 -9.66 -35.73 3.99
CA PRO A 476 -10.21 -36.50 2.87
C PRO A 476 -11.38 -37.41 3.31
N GLY A 477 -12.47 -37.44 2.53
CA GLY A 477 -13.58 -38.37 2.72
C GLY A 477 -14.89 -37.78 3.26
N ARG A 478 -14.92 -36.49 3.61
CA ARG A 478 -16.12 -35.80 4.09
C ARG A 478 -16.80 -35.03 2.94
N ASN A 479 -17.78 -35.65 2.30
CA ASN A 479 -18.52 -35.09 1.16
C ASN A 479 -19.78 -34.29 1.55
N ASP A 480 -20.06 -34.07 2.84
CA ASP A 480 -21.27 -33.34 3.29
C ASP A 480 -20.92 -32.12 4.16
N PRO A 481 -21.12 -30.88 3.65
CA PRO A 481 -20.87 -29.65 4.38
C PRO A 481 -21.92 -29.28 5.44
N LEU A 482 -23.00 -30.07 5.62
CA LEU A 482 -24.13 -29.71 6.51
C LEU A 482 -24.20 -30.49 7.83
N GLN A 483 -23.25 -31.39 8.15
CA GLN A 483 -23.22 -32.07 9.45
C GLN A 483 -22.17 -31.46 10.39
N PRO A 484 -22.56 -30.90 11.55
CA PRO A 484 -21.62 -30.55 12.61
C PRO A 484 -20.82 -31.79 13.01
N SER A 485 -19.52 -31.65 13.24
CA SER A 485 -18.70 -32.72 13.82
C SER A 485 -19.27 -33.17 15.17
N ASP A 486 -19.28 -34.48 15.39
CA ASP A 486 -19.15 -35.00 16.74
C ASP A 486 -17.82 -34.44 17.30
N PRO A 487 -17.83 -33.64 18.37
CA PRO A 487 -16.62 -33.06 18.95
C PRO A 487 -15.64 -34.12 19.48
N SER A 488 -16.01 -35.41 19.46
CA SER A 488 -15.19 -36.53 19.92
C SER A 488 -14.37 -37.23 18.82
N ASP A 489 -14.44 -36.80 17.56
CA ASP A 489 -13.65 -37.40 16.47
C ASP A 489 -12.17 -36.97 16.55
N GLU A 490 -11.30 -37.87 17.02
CA GLU A 490 -9.88 -37.65 17.32
C GLU A 490 -8.96 -37.76 16.09
N SER A 491 -9.49 -37.76 14.86
CA SER A 491 -8.72 -38.04 13.63
C SER A 491 -7.68 -36.97 13.27
N TRP A 492 -7.94 -35.68 13.61
CA TRP A 492 -7.05 -34.58 13.25
C TRP A 492 -5.91 -34.32 14.26
N PRO A 493 -4.66 -34.12 13.81
CA PRO A 493 -3.52 -33.76 14.66
C PRO A 493 -3.74 -32.52 15.55
N LEU A 494 -4.49 -31.52 15.09
CA LEU A 494 -4.85 -30.33 15.87
C LEU A 494 -5.75 -30.66 17.07
N ILE A 495 -6.56 -31.71 16.96
CA ILE A 495 -7.45 -32.21 18.03
C ILE A 495 -6.66 -33.04 19.04
N THR A 496 -5.69 -33.83 18.58
CA THR A 496 -4.86 -34.68 19.46
C THR A 496 -3.71 -33.95 20.15
N LEU A 497 -3.18 -32.88 19.55
CA LEU A 497 -2.20 -31.98 20.19
C LEU A 497 -2.84 -31.00 21.18
N TRP A 498 -4.17 -30.91 21.22
CA TRP A 498 -4.90 -30.07 22.17
C TRP A 498 -5.15 -30.84 23.47
N PRO A 499 -4.51 -30.50 24.62
CA PRO A 499 -4.79 -31.18 25.87
C PRO A 499 -6.24 -30.87 26.30
N ARG A 500 -7.07 -31.91 26.46
CA ARG A 500 -8.43 -31.77 27.05
C ARG A 500 -8.39 -31.09 28.44
N ASP A 501 -7.25 -31.10 29.12
CA ASP A 501 -7.04 -30.44 30.41
C ASP A 501 -7.16 -28.90 30.37
N ASN A 502 -7.13 -28.29 29.19
CA ASN A 502 -7.40 -26.87 29.00
C ASN A 502 -8.89 -26.54 28.78
N LEU A 503 -9.77 -27.54 28.60
CA LEU A 503 -11.23 -27.34 28.43
C LEU A 503 -11.99 -27.16 29.76
N GLN A 504 -11.35 -27.41 30.92
CA GLN A 504 -12.03 -27.38 32.23
C GLN A 504 -11.49 -26.35 33.23
N LYS A 505 -10.47 -25.55 32.86
CA LYS A 505 -9.95 -24.54 33.76
C LYS A 505 -10.52 -23.18 33.40
N GLN A 506 -11.67 -22.84 33.99
CA GLN A 506 -11.90 -21.43 34.31
C GLN A 506 -10.66 -20.92 35.05
N PRO A 507 -10.09 -19.76 34.69
CA PRO A 507 -9.03 -19.18 35.50
C PRO A 507 -9.62 -19.02 36.92
N PRO A 508 -8.91 -19.45 37.98
CA PRO A 508 -9.39 -19.15 39.32
C PRO A 508 -9.54 -17.64 39.43
N ALA A 509 -10.71 -17.19 39.87
CA ALA A 509 -10.91 -15.79 40.21
C ALA A 509 -9.74 -15.35 41.10
N LEU A 510 -8.97 -14.37 40.63
CA LEU A 510 -7.89 -13.79 41.42
C LEU A 510 -8.49 -13.32 42.75
N PRO A 511 -7.98 -13.77 43.91
CA PRO A 511 -8.43 -13.22 45.17
C PRO A 511 -8.03 -11.74 45.22
N LEU A 512 -9.03 -10.89 45.41
CA LEU A 512 -8.90 -9.48 45.78
C LEU A 512 -8.25 -9.38 47.17
N SER A 513 -6.95 -9.63 47.27
CA SER A 513 -6.17 -9.36 48.49
C SER A 513 -4.66 -9.45 48.27
N ILE A 514 -4.06 -8.49 47.55
CA ILE A 514 -2.65 -8.10 47.77
C ILE A 514 -2.58 -6.56 47.71
N LEU A 515 -3.17 -5.92 48.72
CA LEU A 515 -2.66 -4.67 49.27
C LEU A 515 -1.88 -5.08 50.51
N ASN A 516 -0.55 -5.19 50.40
CA ASN A 516 0.44 -4.99 51.46
C ASN A 516 1.79 -5.61 51.06
N LEU A 517 2.63 -4.82 50.40
CA LEU A 517 4.08 -4.93 50.55
C LEU A 517 4.68 -3.51 50.69
N PRO A 518 5.68 -3.33 51.56
CA PRO A 518 6.11 -2.03 52.06
C PRO A 518 6.96 -1.25 51.07
N PHE A 519 6.82 0.07 51.11
CA PHE A 519 7.71 1.04 50.47
C PHE A 519 9.18 0.77 50.84
N LEU A 520 10.03 0.55 49.83
CA LEU A 520 11.49 0.64 49.96
C LEU A 520 11.94 2.05 49.53
N PRO A 521 12.82 2.73 50.30
CA PRO A 521 13.18 4.12 50.03
C PRO A 521 14.23 4.23 48.92
N ALA A 522 14.10 5.31 48.13
CA ALA A 522 15.05 5.71 47.11
C ALA A 522 16.47 5.88 47.67
N GLY A 523 17.42 5.11 47.13
CA GLY A 523 18.83 5.18 47.49
C GLY A 523 19.52 6.42 46.92
N ARG A 524 20.08 7.24 47.81
CA ARG A 524 21.01 8.34 47.51
C ARG A 524 22.28 7.78 46.85
N ARG A 525 22.68 8.35 45.70
CA ARG A 525 24.06 8.20 45.19
C ARG A 525 24.91 9.38 45.66
N HIS A 526 25.82 9.10 46.58
CA HIS A 526 26.90 10.00 46.99
C HIS A 526 28.07 9.91 46.00
N ARG A 527 28.60 11.09 45.66
CA ARG A 527 29.92 11.31 45.06
C ARG A 527 31.03 10.74 45.97
N LYS A 528 32.02 10.08 45.39
CA LYS A 528 33.39 10.00 45.95
C LYS A 528 34.42 10.17 44.83
N ALA A 529 35.34 11.08 45.10
CA ALA A 529 36.54 11.42 44.33
C ALA A 529 37.76 10.64 44.84
N TYR A 530 38.89 10.78 44.13
CA TYR A 530 40.33 10.79 44.52
C TYR A 530 41.21 10.04 43.48
N PRO A 531 42.53 10.34 43.29
CA PRO A 531 43.29 11.61 43.41
C PRO A 531 44.34 11.88 42.27
N TRP A 532 44.74 13.16 42.13
CA TRP A 532 46.07 13.81 41.81
C TRP A 532 47.16 13.09 40.96
N LEU A 533 47.56 13.61 39.77
CA LEU A 533 48.67 14.57 39.37
C LEU A 533 50.07 13.90 39.14
N PRO A 534 50.98 14.41 38.25
CA PRO A 534 51.44 15.80 38.18
C PRO A 534 51.59 16.46 36.79
N SER A 535 51.81 17.78 36.89
CA SER A 535 52.00 18.88 35.94
C SER A 535 53.37 18.95 35.26
N GLY A 536 53.42 19.59 34.09
CA GLY A 536 54.61 20.19 33.49
C GLY A 536 54.25 21.49 32.76
N SER A 537 54.93 22.57 33.11
CA SER A 537 54.67 23.99 32.80
C SER A 537 55.58 24.57 31.72
N SER A 538 55.08 25.53 30.94
CA SER A 538 55.76 26.73 30.36
C SER A 538 54.78 27.36 29.35
N GLY A 539 54.61 28.65 29.11
CA GLY A 539 55.20 29.91 29.58
C GLY A 539 54.59 31.01 28.66
N CYS A 540 54.04 32.06 29.25
CA CYS A 540 53.42 33.27 28.65
C CYS A 540 54.50 34.25 28.09
N PRO A 541 54.23 35.52 27.63
CA PRO A 541 53.03 36.23 27.06
C PRO A 541 53.37 37.30 25.95
N PHE A 542 52.44 38.25 25.68
CA PHE A 542 52.57 39.66 25.17
C PHE A 542 52.52 39.93 23.64
N ILE A 543 52.01 41.03 23.01
CA ILE A 543 51.40 42.36 23.34
C ILE A 543 50.57 42.87 22.11
N ALA A 544 49.61 43.79 22.36
CA ALA A 544 48.67 44.58 21.51
C ALA A 544 49.35 45.57 20.47
N PRO A 545 48.72 46.59 19.79
CA PRO A 545 47.37 47.22 19.96
C PRO A 545 46.62 47.89 18.74
N ARG A 546 45.42 48.44 19.06
CA ARG A 546 44.75 49.69 18.57
C ARG A 546 44.17 49.85 17.14
N LEU A 547 42.91 50.31 17.07
CA LEU A 547 42.56 51.69 16.69
C LEU A 547 41.05 51.99 16.89
N ASP A 548 40.78 53.20 17.36
CA ASP A 548 39.51 53.79 17.74
C ASP A 548 39.42 55.15 17.04
N GLY A 549 38.22 55.55 16.56
CA GLY A 549 37.97 56.92 16.05
C GLY A 549 36.75 57.09 15.12
N SER A 550 35.65 57.65 15.65
CA SER A 550 34.52 58.30 14.96
C SER A 550 34.86 59.78 14.60
N PRO A 551 33.99 60.73 14.11
CA PRO A 551 32.54 60.74 13.78
C PRO A 551 32.11 61.55 12.50
N GLY A 552 30.79 61.64 12.20
CA GLY A 552 30.14 62.87 11.68
C GLY A 552 29.38 62.85 10.33
N PRO A 553 28.34 63.72 10.10
CA PRO A 553 27.15 63.43 9.27
C PRO A 553 26.96 64.34 8.03
N ASP A 554 25.99 64.03 7.15
CA ASP A 554 25.27 65.05 6.35
C ASP A 554 23.92 64.59 5.77
N LEU A 555 22.97 65.54 5.75
CA LEU A 555 21.60 65.49 5.24
C LEU A 555 21.54 65.79 3.74
N LEU A 556 20.56 65.25 3.02
CA LEU A 556 19.75 65.95 2.00
C LEU A 556 18.58 65.06 1.56
N GLY A 557 17.36 65.60 1.62
CA GLY A 557 16.13 64.96 1.20
C GLY A 557 15.75 65.29 -0.25
N VAL A 558 14.99 64.41 -0.89
CA VAL A 558 14.13 64.71 -2.04
C VAL A 558 12.84 63.87 -1.96
N SER A 559 11.75 64.52 -2.34
CA SER A 559 10.33 64.22 -2.27
C SER A 559 9.80 63.10 -3.19
N THR A 560 8.67 62.55 -2.74
CA THR A 560 7.60 61.68 -3.30
C THR A 560 7.13 61.97 -4.75
N PRO A 561 6.31 61.10 -5.44
CA PRO A 561 5.28 60.20 -4.89
C PRO A 561 5.13 58.77 -5.48
N TRP A 562 4.57 57.90 -4.63
CA TRP A 562 4.10 56.55 -4.93
C TRP A 562 2.71 56.57 -5.59
N MET A 563 2.54 55.77 -6.64
CA MET A 563 1.26 55.39 -7.24
C MET A 563 0.74 54.07 -6.64
N HIS A 564 -0.59 53.98 -6.60
CA HIS A 564 -1.43 52.91 -6.07
C HIS A 564 -1.13 51.48 -6.56
N VAL A 565 -1.09 50.54 -5.60
CA VAL A 565 -1.56 49.13 -5.69
C VAL A 565 -2.08 48.82 -4.28
N GLY A 566 -3.28 48.36 -3.98
CA GLY A 566 -4.17 47.45 -4.70
C GLY A 566 -4.37 46.20 -3.85
N ALA A 567 -5.33 46.26 -2.92
CA ALA A 567 -6.06 45.19 -2.21
C ALA A 567 -5.29 43.99 -1.57
N TRP A 568 -5.39 43.91 -0.24
CA TRP A 568 -5.16 42.72 0.60
C TRP A 568 -6.47 42.36 1.32
N ASP A 569 -6.88 41.10 1.23
CA ASP A 569 -7.96 40.43 1.99
C ASP A 569 -7.79 38.92 1.70
N GLN A 570 -7.88 37.93 2.60
CA GLN A 570 -8.14 37.83 4.03
C GLN A 570 -7.42 36.57 4.57
N VAL A 571 -6.92 36.64 5.80
CA VAL A 571 -6.49 35.48 6.59
C VAL A 571 -7.63 35.15 7.57
N GLN A 572 -8.23 33.97 7.48
CA GLN A 572 -9.15 33.44 8.49
C GLN A 572 -8.45 32.38 9.36
N LEU A 573 -8.25 32.73 10.62
CA LEU A 573 -7.87 31.83 11.71
C LEU A 573 -9.13 31.17 12.28
N GLN A 574 -9.19 29.83 12.28
CA GLN A 574 -10.23 29.07 13.00
C GLN A 574 -9.81 28.82 14.46
N LEU A 575 -10.71 29.20 15.36
CA LEU A 575 -10.61 29.08 16.82
C LEU A 575 -10.95 27.67 17.31
N ILE A 576 -10.13 27.19 18.25
CA ILE A 576 -10.34 26.01 19.09
C ILE A 576 -11.41 26.34 20.15
N ARG A 577 -12.45 25.50 20.27
CA ARG A 577 -13.41 25.52 21.38
C ARG A 577 -13.00 24.52 22.46
N VAL A 578 -12.73 25.02 23.67
CA VAL A 578 -12.73 24.27 24.93
C VAL A 578 -13.97 24.73 25.70
N SER A 579 -14.89 23.82 26.02
CA SER A 579 -16.02 24.12 26.92
C SER A 579 -15.74 23.56 28.31
N LYS A 580 -15.69 24.45 29.31
CA LYS A 580 -15.82 24.12 30.73
C LYS A 580 -17.29 23.99 31.12
N SER A 581 -17.48 23.11 32.10
CA SER A 581 -18.69 22.64 32.74
C SER A 581 -19.24 23.60 33.82
N GLU A 582 -20.52 23.32 34.17
CA GLU A 582 -21.21 23.56 35.45
C GLU A 582 -21.83 24.93 35.77
N PHE A 583 -23.17 24.92 35.83
CA PHE A 583 -24.14 25.46 36.82
C PHE A 583 -25.48 25.53 36.03
N GLY A 584 -26.63 24.97 36.38
CA GLY A 584 -27.19 24.44 37.62
C GLY A 584 -28.70 24.76 37.58
N LEU A 585 -29.54 23.72 37.44
CA LEU A 585 -30.94 23.58 37.93
C LEU A 585 -31.88 24.81 37.97
N MET A 586 -33.04 24.75 37.29
CA MET A 586 -34.35 24.43 37.89
C MET A 586 -35.58 24.73 37.00
N SER A 587 -36.54 23.81 37.14
CA SER A 587 -38.01 23.99 37.13
C SER A 587 -38.80 23.60 35.88
N GLN A 588 -39.87 22.87 36.21
CA GLN A 588 -40.79 22.08 35.41
C GLN A 588 -42.06 22.87 35.06
N THR A 589 -42.96 22.15 34.36
CA THR A 589 -44.42 22.36 34.18
C THR A 589 -44.78 23.30 33.03
N GLY A 590 -45.71 22.99 32.12
CA GLY A 590 -46.67 21.89 32.00
C GLY A 590 -48.01 22.47 31.53
N LYS A 591 -48.62 21.85 30.48
CA LYS A 591 -49.98 22.04 29.94
C LYS A 591 -50.20 23.34 29.14
N GLY A 592 -50.85 23.38 27.98
CA GLY A 592 -51.59 22.41 27.16
C GLY A 592 -52.58 23.18 26.29
N LEU A 593 -52.95 22.70 25.09
CA LEU A 593 -54.34 22.64 24.61
C LEU A 593 -54.44 21.93 23.25
N LYS A 594 -55.49 21.11 23.15
CA LYS A 594 -55.99 20.39 21.97
C LYS A 594 -56.65 21.35 20.96
N VAL A 595 -56.84 20.92 19.71
CA VAL A 595 -58.13 20.45 19.14
C VAL A 595 -58.04 20.32 17.60
N GLY A 596 -58.52 19.17 17.09
CA GLY A 596 -59.08 18.97 15.73
C GLY A 596 -58.06 18.86 14.59
N GLY A 597 -58.06 17.89 13.69
CA GLY A 597 -59.11 17.00 13.21
C GLY A 597 -58.97 16.94 11.68
N ALA A 598 -59.26 15.78 11.10
CA ALA A 598 -59.32 15.45 9.67
C ALA A 598 -58.00 15.07 8.96
N ASP A 599 -57.96 13.77 8.71
CA ASP A 599 -57.12 13.00 7.80
C ASP A 599 -57.59 13.17 6.34
N ILE A 600 -56.73 12.77 5.38
CA ILE A 600 -57.00 12.32 3.98
C ILE A 600 -56.12 13.01 2.90
N ARG A 601 -55.07 12.25 2.55
CA ARG A 601 -54.62 11.76 1.22
C ARG A 601 -54.72 12.60 -0.07
N HIS A 602 -53.62 12.48 -0.81
CA HIS A 602 -53.43 12.46 -2.27
C HIS A 602 -53.56 13.75 -3.08
N CYS A 603 -52.46 14.11 -3.75
CA CYS A 603 -52.50 14.67 -5.10
C CYS A 603 -51.38 14.03 -5.92
N ASP A 604 -51.79 13.43 -7.03
CA ASP A 604 -50.96 12.98 -8.14
C ASP A 604 -51.47 13.67 -9.42
N ALA A 605 -50.54 13.83 -10.37
CA ALA A 605 -50.68 13.95 -11.83
C ALA A 605 -51.39 15.16 -12.51
N SER A 606 -50.54 15.91 -13.23
CA SER A 606 -50.66 16.29 -14.67
C SER A 606 -51.71 17.32 -15.14
N LEU A 607 -51.30 18.28 -15.99
CA LEU A 607 -51.63 18.39 -17.43
C LEU A 607 -51.27 19.80 -17.99
N GLY A 608 -50.80 19.87 -19.24
CA GLY A 608 -50.74 21.13 -20.01
C GLY A 608 -49.96 21.07 -21.32
N GLN A 609 -50.57 20.55 -22.38
CA GLN A 609 -50.08 20.55 -23.78
C GLN A 609 -50.92 21.50 -24.67
N LYS A 610 -50.24 22.14 -25.65
CA LYS A 610 -50.65 22.45 -27.05
C LYS A 610 -51.63 23.61 -27.41
N LEU A 611 -51.19 24.43 -28.39
CA LEU A 611 -51.87 24.80 -29.67
C LEU A 611 -50.86 25.60 -30.55
N ALA A 612 -50.36 25.10 -31.70
CA ALA A 612 -50.83 25.26 -33.10
C ALA A 612 -50.42 26.63 -33.75
N SER A 613 -49.92 26.80 -34.99
CA SER A 613 -49.94 26.02 -36.24
C SER A 613 -49.13 26.71 -37.39
N ARG A 614 -48.82 25.94 -38.46
CA ARG A 614 -48.58 26.34 -39.90
C ARG A 614 -47.25 27.07 -40.24
N LEU A 615 -46.42 26.64 -41.19
CA LEU A 615 -46.67 26.34 -42.61
C LEU A 615 -45.65 25.32 -43.19
N ARG A 616 -46.15 24.50 -44.13
CA ARG A 616 -45.40 23.69 -45.10
C ARG A 616 -44.77 24.60 -46.17
N MET A 617 -43.62 24.21 -46.73
CA MET A 617 -43.42 23.91 -48.16
C MET A 617 -42.06 23.20 -48.37
N LYS A 618 -41.93 22.53 -49.52
CA LYS A 618 -41.12 21.34 -49.84
C LYS A 618 -40.02 21.73 -50.89
N PRO A 619 -39.31 20.82 -51.60
CA PRO A 619 -37.83 20.72 -51.62
C PRO A 619 -37.15 21.00 -52.99
N ASN A 620 -35.87 20.60 -53.11
CA ASN A 620 -34.92 20.59 -54.27
C ASN A 620 -34.03 21.85 -54.34
N MET A 621 -32.71 21.80 -54.55
CA MET A 621 -31.79 20.82 -55.16
C MET A 621 -30.58 20.54 -54.27
#